data_AF-A0A7W7K9A8-F1
#
_entry.id   AF-A0A7W7K9A8-F1
#
_cell.length_a   1.000
_cell.length_b   1.000
_cell.length_c   1.000
_cell.angle_alpha   90.00
_cell.angle_beta   90.00
_cell.angle_gamma   90.00
#
_symmetry.space_group_name_H-M   'P 1'
#
loop_
_entity.id
_entity.type
_entity.pdbx_description
1 polymer ?
#
loop_
_entity_poly.entity_id
_entity_poly.type
_entity_poly.pdbx_seq_one_letter_code
_entity_poly.pdbx_strand_id
1 'polypeptide(L)'
;MIVGTVTEIKNHEYRVGLTPESVEELSGRGHRVLVQAGAGGGIGADDDLYVRAGAEIVASAEAVFARAEMIVKVKEPQANERAMLRPGQILYTYLHLAPDPDQTRDLLASGATCIAYETVTDAAGGLPLLKPMSQVAGRMAIQAGAGALEKANGGRGVLLGGVPGVLPANVVVIGGGVVGFNAAQMAVGLGADVIILDRDAAVLERLANHFEGRAKTWFASRANLAAAVAQADLVVGAVLVPGAAAPKLVTAAMLGTMRKGAVLVDVAIDQGGCFETSHATTHADPTYLVDDIVHYCVANMPGAVARTSAYALNNVTLPFAIALADLGWQEAVRRNRHLLAGLNIWNGHVTNEAVARDLGLEFMLPESALQQG
;
A
#
# COMPACT_ATOMS: atom_id res chain seq x y z
N MET A 1 17.39 -14.66 -17.21
CA MET A 1 17.74 -13.44 -16.46
C MET A 1 18.23 -13.80 -15.05
N ILE A 2 19.06 -12.97 -14.44
CA ILE A 2 19.37 -12.99 -13.00
C ILE A 2 18.43 -12.04 -12.27
N VAL A 3 17.58 -12.57 -11.39
CA VAL A 3 16.61 -11.79 -10.59
C VAL A 3 17.07 -11.76 -9.14
N GLY A 4 17.07 -10.59 -8.51
CA GLY A 4 17.53 -10.40 -7.14
C GLY A 4 16.46 -9.85 -6.22
N THR A 5 16.43 -10.31 -4.97
CA THR A 5 15.70 -9.66 -3.88
C THR A 5 16.60 -9.49 -2.66
N VAL A 6 16.38 -8.42 -1.91
CA VAL A 6 17.16 -8.04 -0.73
C VAL A 6 16.25 -7.85 0.46
N THR A 7 16.85 -7.84 1.66
CA THR A 7 16.16 -7.47 2.89
C THR A 7 15.68 -6.04 2.77
N GLU A 8 14.43 -5.77 3.13
CA GLU A 8 13.94 -4.40 3.21
C GLU A 8 14.56 -3.68 4.40
N ILE A 9 15.06 -2.46 4.17
CA ILE A 9 15.78 -1.67 5.17
C ILE A 9 15.02 -0.42 5.63
N LYS A 10 13.80 -0.20 5.09
CA LYS A 10 12.91 0.84 5.61
C LYS A 10 12.44 0.46 7.01
N ASN A 11 12.32 1.44 7.90
CA ASN A 11 11.93 1.19 9.28
C ASN A 11 10.60 0.42 9.37
N HIS A 12 10.57 -0.65 10.18
CA HIS A 12 9.44 -1.57 10.35
C HIS A 12 8.87 -2.15 9.05
N GLU A 13 9.72 -2.36 8.04
CA GLU A 13 9.37 -3.12 6.84
C GLU A 13 9.87 -4.57 6.98
N TYR A 14 8.93 -5.50 7.16
CA TYR A 14 9.24 -6.92 7.38
C TYR A 14 8.86 -7.81 6.20
N ARG A 15 8.26 -7.25 5.14
CA ARG A 15 7.97 -7.99 3.91
C ARG A 15 9.26 -8.19 3.10
N VAL A 16 9.15 -8.98 2.03
CA VAL A 16 10.24 -9.29 1.10
C VAL A 16 9.72 -9.23 -0.35
N GLY A 17 10.59 -8.82 -1.28
CA GLY A 17 10.23 -8.63 -2.68
C GLY A 17 9.87 -9.94 -3.40
N LEU A 18 10.51 -11.05 -3.02
CA LEU A 18 10.19 -12.39 -3.53
C LEU A 18 9.95 -13.38 -2.37
N THR A 19 8.80 -14.04 -2.40
CA THR A 19 8.49 -15.21 -1.56
C THR A 19 9.18 -16.47 -2.09
N PRO A 20 9.36 -17.54 -1.28
CA PRO A 20 9.87 -18.83 -1.76
C PRO A 20 9.11 -19.36 -2.98
N GLU A 21 7.79 -19.23 -3.01
CA GLU A 21 6.95 -19.68 -4.13
C GLU A 21 7.19 -18.85 -5.40
N SER A 22 7.49 -17.55 -5.25
CA SER A 22 7.88 -16.69 -6.38
C SER A 22 9.28 -17.03 -6.90
N VAL A 23 10.19 -17.43 -6.00
CA VAL A 23 11.51 -17.96 -6.37
C VAL A 23 11.36 -19.26 -7.15
N GLU A 24 10.55 -20.20 -6.66
CA GLU A 24 10.33 -21.50 -7.30
C GLU A 24 9.81 -21.35 -8.73
N GLU A 25 8.85 -20.46 -8.96
CA GLU A 25 8.30 -20.19 -10.29
C GLU A 25 9.34 -19.56 -11.24
N LEU A 26 10.14 -18.59 -10.76
CA LEU A 26 11.19 -17.97 -11.57
C LEU A 26 12.33 -18.95 -11.88
N SER A 27 12.77 -19.73 -10.89
CA SER A 27 13.82 -20.74 -11.04
C SER A 27 13.36 -21.89 -11.93
N GLY A 28 12.10 -22.33 -11.82
CA GLY A 28 11.50 -23.34 -12.69
C GLY A 28 11.44 -22.92 -14.17
N ARG A 29 11.45 -21.62 -14.45
CA ARG A 29 11.56 -21.03 -15.80
C ARG A 29 13.01 -20.85 -16.29
N GLY A 30 13.99 -21.33 -15.52
CA GLY A 30 15.40 -21.27 -15.86
C GLY A 30 16.05 -19.92 -15.57
N HIS A 31 15.43 -19.05 -14.78
CA HIS A 31 16.08 -17.84 -14.28
C HIS A 31 16.94 -18.16 -13.06
N ARG A 32 18.00 -17.38 -12.83
CA ARG A 32 18.81 -17.48 -11.61
C ARG A 32 18.28 -16.48 -10.60
N VAL A 33 17.84 -16.95 -9.44
CA VAL A 33 17.29 -16.08 -8.39
C VAL A 33 18.31 -15.91 -7.27
N LEU A 34 18.66 -14.65 -6.97
CA LEU A 34 19.56 -14.27 -5.89
C LEU A 34 18.73 -13.71 -4.73
N VAL A 35 18.96 -14.24 -3.54
CA VAL A 35 18.28 -13.78 -2.32
C VAL A 35 19.33 -13.38 -1.31
N GLN A 36 19.27 -12.16 -0.77
CA GLN A 36 20.13 -11.79 0.33
C GLN A 36 19.87 -12.71 1.54
N ALA A 37 20.93 -13.22 2.16
CA ALA A 37 20.84 -13.98 3.40
C ALA A 37 19.96 -13.28 4.44
N GLY A 38 18.98 -14.00 4.97
CA GLY A 38 18.02 -13.52 5.97
C GLY A 38 16.84 -12.68 5.43
N ALA A 39 16.75 -12.41 4.12
CA ALA A 39 15.76 -11.48 3.58
C ALA A 39 14.30 -11.85 3.86
N GLY A 40 13.97 -13.13 3.91
CA GLY A 40 12.60 -13.60 4.21
C GLY A 40 12.32 -13.83 5.70
N GLY A 41 13.26 -13.54 6.60
CA GLY A 41 13.07 -13.77 8.03
C GLY A 41 11.82 -13.10 8.58
N GLY A 42 11.50 -11.88 8.10
CA GLY A 42 10.30 -11.13 8.51
C GLY A 42 8.96 -11.75 8.11
N ILE A 43 8.94 -12.68 7.15
CA ILE A 43 7.75 -13.44 6.76
C ILE A 43 7.74 -14.87 7.33
N GLY A 44 8.77 -15.23 8.10
CA GLY A 44 8.99 -16.57 8.61
C GLY A 44 9.49 -17.55 7.54
N ALA A 45 10.23 -17.06 6.54
CA ALA A 45 10.90 -17.88 5.53
C ALA A 45 12.42 -17.78 5.72
N ASP A 46 13.03 -18.87 6.21
CA ASP A 46 14.48 -18.96 6.36
C ASP A 46 15.20 -19.19 5.02
N ASP A 47 16.52 -19.02 5.02
CA ASP A 47 17.36 -19.20 3.83
C ASP A 47 17.24 -20.61 3.24
N ASP A 48 17.03 -21.63 4.07
CA ASP A 48 16.85 -23.01 3.62
C ASP A 48 15.58 -23.19 2.78
N LEU A 49 14.48 -22.49 3.11
CA LEU A 49 13.28 -22.47 2.28
C LEU A 49 13.56 -21.86 0.90
N TYR A 50 14.35 -20.79 0.83
CA TYR A 50 14.75 -20.19 -0.44
C TYR A 50 15.67 -21.09 -1.26
N VAL A 51 16.64 -21.76 -0.63
CA VAL A 51 17.51 -22.74 -1.29
C VAL A 51 16.67 -23.89 -1.87
N ARG A 52 15.71 -24.42 -1.11
CA ARG A 52 14.80 -25.47 -1.59
C ARG A 52 13.94 -25.02 -2.78
N ALA A 53 13.55 -23.75 -2.81
CA ALA A 53 12.85 -23.13 -3.94
C ALA A 53 13.77 -22.85 -5.15
N GLY A 54 15.09 -23.10 -5.04
CA GLY A 54 16.04 -22.92 -6.13
C GLY A 54 16.70 -21.54 -6.18
N ALA A 55 16.71 -20.78 -5.08
CA ALA A 55 17.52 -19.57 -4.97
C ALA A 55 18.98 -19.87 -4.65
N GLU A 56 19.84 -18.95 -5.07
CA GLU A 56 21.17 -18.77 -4.51
C GLU A 56 21.14 -17.73 -3.39
N ILE A 57 21.57 -18.13 -2.20
CA ILE A 57 21.71 -17.22 -1.06
C ILE A 57 23.01 -16.43 -1.21
N VAL A 58 22.89 -15.10 -1.09
CA VAL A 58 23.99 -14.15 -1.27
C VAL A 58 24.20 -13.36 0.02
N ALA A 59 25.46 -13.22 0.45
CA ALA A 59 25.77 -12.70 1.78
C ALA A 59 25.38 -11.23 2.01
N SER A 60 25.29 -10.40 0.96
CA SER A 60 25.05 -8.97 1.11
C SER A 60 24.16 -8.39 0.00
N ALA A 61 23.49 -7.29 0.32
CA ALA A 61 22.68 -6.54 -0.64
C ALA A 61 23.53 -6.04 -1.81
N GLU A 62 24.74 -5.52 -1.54
CA GLU A 62 25.67 -5.02 -2.56
C GLU A 62 25.98 -6.09 -3.61
N ALA A 63 26.21 -7.33 -3.17
CA ALA A 63 26.49 -8.44 -4.06
C ALA A 63 25.25 -8.85 -4.89
N VAL A 64 24.04 -8.79 -4.32
CA VAL A 64 22.79 -9.00 -5.08
C VAL A 64 22.62 -7.90 -6.12
N PHE A 65 22.71 -6.62 -5.71
CA PHE A 65 22.62 -5.48 -6.59
C PHE A 65 23.63 -5.60 -7.73
N ALA A 66 24.91 -5.83 -7.45
CA ALA A 66 25.97 -5.93 -8.46
C ALA A 66 25.77 -7.03 -9.52
N ARG A 67 25.03 -8.10 -9.20
CA ARG A 67 24.89 -9.28 -10.05
C ARG A 67 23.53 -9.40 -10.74
N ALA A 68 22.46 -8.92 -10.12
CA ALA A 68 21.10 -9.09 -10.64
C ALA A 68 20.81 -8.12 -11.81
N GLU A 69 20.16 -8.61 -12.85
CA GLU A 69 19.65 -7.80 -13.96
C GLU A 69 18.32 -7.13 -13.59
N MET A 70 17.53 -7.77 -12.73
CA MET A 70 16.30 -7.21 -12.16
C MET A 70 16.34 -7.29 -10.64
N ILE A 71 16.07 -6.18 -9.96
CA ILE A 71 15.87 -6.10 -8.52
C ILE A 71 14.38 -5.99 -8.23
N VAL A 72 13.86 -6.95 -7.47
CA VAL A 72 12.48 -6.97 -6.99
C VAL A 72 12.48 -6.64 -5.50
N LYS A 73 11.82 -5.54 -5.16
CA LYS A 73 11.68 -5.02 -3.78
C LYS A 73 10.21 -4.83 -3.42
N VAL A 74 9.96 -4.51 -2.15
CA VAL A 74 8.65 -4.07 -1.65
C VAL A 74 8.59 -2.56 -1.64
N LYS A 75 9.48 -1.90 -0.89
CA LYS A 75 9.48 -0.44 -0.74
C LYS A 75 10.52 0.19 -1.67
N GLU A 76 10.42 1.50 -1.75
CA GLU A 76 11.35 2.30 -2.51
C GLU A 76 12.79 2.15 -1.99
N PRO A 77 13.79 2.09 -2.87
CA PRO A 77 15.18 1.92 -2.45
C PRO A 77 15.63 3.12 -1.62
N GLN A 78 16.27 2.84 -0.49
CA GLN A 78 16.86 3.88 0.35
C GLN A 78 18.14 4.43 -0.29
N ALA A 79 18.67 5.56 0.21
CA ALA A 79 19.77 6.28 -0.43
C ALA A 79 21.01 5.41 -0.74
N ASN A 80 21.36 4.49 0.17
CA ASN A 80 22.45 3.54 -0.03
C ASN A 80 22.14 2.50 -1.12
N GLU A 81 20.91 2.02 -1.22
CA GLU A 81 20.48 1.08 -2.28
C GLU A 81 20.41 1.78 -3.64
N ARG A 82 19.95 3.04 -3.70
CA ARG A 82 19.90 3.82 -4.95
C ARG A 82 21.29 4.01 -5.55
N ALA A 83 22.30 4.22 -4.71
CA ALA A 83 23.69 4.32 -5.14
C ALA A 83 24.25 3.01 -5.75
N MET A 84 23.60 1.86 -5.53
CA MET A 84 24.00 0.55 -6.08
C MET A 84 23.36 0.25 -7.44
N LEU A 85 22.35 1.03 -7.85
CA LEU A 85 21.69 0.89 -9.14
C LEU A 85 22.61 1.28 -10.28
N ARG A 86 22.41 0.65 -11.45
CA ARG A 86 23.23 0.87 -12.64
C ARG A 86 22.41 0.92 -13.93
N PRO A 87 22.96 1.48 -15.02
CA PRO A 87 22.32 1.44 -16.32
C PRO A 87 22.02 0.01 -16.78
N GLY A 88 20.86 -0.17 -17.41
CA GLY A 88 20.40 -1.47 -17.91
C GLY A 88 19.79 -2.40 -16.85
N GLN A 89 19.85 -2.05 -15.56
CA GLN A 89 19.21 -2.81 -14.49
C GLN A 89 17.72 -2.43 -14.38
N ILE A 90 16.86 -3.42 -14.16
CA ILE A 90 15.44 -3.23 -13.88
C ILE A 90 15.24 -3.10 -12.36
N LEU A 91 14.55 -2.07 -11.91
CA LEU A 91 14.05 -1.94 -10.55
C LEU A 91 12.53 -2.08 -10.58
N TYR A 92 11.99 -3.10 -9.90
CA TYR A 92 10.56 -3.39 -9.84
C TYR A 92 10.09 -3.38 -8.37
N THR A 93 9.39 -2.31 -7.97
CA THR A 93 9.00 -2.06 -6.56
C THR A 93 7.96 -0.94 -6.44
N TYR A 94 7.47 -0.63 -5.23
CA TYR A 94 6.79 0.65 -4.96
C TYR A 94 7.79 1.80 -5.01
N LEU A 95 7.48 2.90 -5.69
CA LEU A 95 8.41 4.05 -5.80
C LEU A 95 7.90 5.31 -5.09
N HIS A 96 6.65 5.68 -5.29
CA HIS A 96 6.04 6.92 -4.79
C HIS A 96 6.90 8.15 -5.09
N LEU A 97 7.25 8.36 -6.37
CA LEU A 97 8.24 9.37 -6.79
C LEU A 97 7.80 10.82 -6.55
N ALA A 98 6.54 11.17 -6.79
CA ALA A 98 6.05 12.54 -6.70
C ALA A 98 6.35 13.24 -5.35
N PRO A 99 6.16 12.59 -4.18
CA PRO A 99 6.54 13.18 -2.89
C PRO A 99 8.02 13.06 -2.51
N ASP A 100 8.88 12.41 -3.30
CA ASP A 100 10.31 12.20 -2.99
C ASP A 100 11.24 12.65 -4.15
N PRO A 101 11.56 13.96 -4.23
CA PRO A 101 12.43 14.52 -5.25
C PRO A 101 13.86 13.96 -5.21
N ASP A 102 14.38 13.64 -4.02
CA ASP A 102 15.74 13.13 -3.85
C ASP A 102 15.85 11.72 -4.43
N GLN A 103 14.90 10.84 -4.13
CA GLN A 103 14.80 9.54 -4.76
C GLN A 103 14.69 9.66 -6.27
N THR A 104 13.81 10.54 -6.77
CA THR A 104 13.60 10.70 -8.22
C THR A 104 14.89 11.09 -8.93
N ARG A 105 15.63 12.07 -8.38
CA ARG A 105 16.93 12.49 -8.91
C ARG A 105 17.94 11.34 -8.93
N ASP A 106 18.06 10.59 -7.84
CA ASP A 106 19.03 9.51 -7.74
C ASP A 106 18.70 8.37 -8.73
N LEU A 107 17.42 8.06 -8.92
CA LEU A 107 16.98 7.06 -9.90
C LEU A 107 17.23 7.51 -11.35
N LEU A 108 17.01 8.77 -11.68
CA LEU A 108 17.36 9.33 -12.99
C LEU A 108 18.88 9.20 -13.23
N ALA A 109 19.69 9.59 -12.25
CA ALA A 109 21.15 9.53 -12.34
C ALA A 109 21.68 8.08 -12.49
N SER A 110 20.98 7.09 -11.95
CA SER A 110 21.37 5.68 -12.06
C SER A 110 21.28 5.11 -13.48
N GLY A 111 20.44 5.69 -14.34
CA GLY A 111 20.14 5.16 -15.66
C GLY A 111 19.35 3.84 -15.66
N ALA A 112 18.87 3.38 -14.50
CA ALA A 112 18.07 2.16 -14.37
C ALA A 112 16.70 2.29 -15.05
N THR A 113 16.09 1.14 -15.34
CA THR A 113 14.69 1.04 -15.79
C THR A 113 13.81 0.78 -14.57
N CYS A 114 13.07 1.79 -14.11
CA CYS A 114 12.27 1.71 -12.89
C CYS A 114 10.78 1.54 -13.22
N ILE A 115 10.22 0.43 -12.77
CA ILE A 115 8.80 0.07 -12.94
C ILE A 115 8.14 0.11 -11.56
N ALA A 116 7.16 1.02 -11.39
CA ALA A 116 6.48 1.26 -10.14
C ALA A 116 5.23 0.37 -10.01
N TYR A 117 5.08 -0.35 -8.91
CA TYR A 117 3.90 -1.18 -8.66
C TYR A 117 2.61 -0.38 -8.70
N GLU A 118 2.60 0.79 -8.06
CA GLU A 118 1.43 1.63 -7.86
C GLU A 118 0.92 2.34 -9.12
N THR A 119 1.65 2.27 -10.24
CA THR A 119 1.22 2.84 -11.52
C THR A 119 0.96 1.78 -12.59
N VAL A 120 1.25 0.50 -12.33
CA VAL A 120 0.74 -0.60 -13.16
C VAL A 120 -0.78 -0.59 -13.07
N THR A 121 -1.44 -0.60 -14.22
CA THR A 121 -2.91 -0.54 -14.33
C THR A 121 -3.54 -1.91 -14.62
N ASP A 122 -4.86 -1.97 -14.76
CA ASP A 122 -5.57 -3.11 -15.34
C ASP A 122 -6.58 -2.66 -16.41
N ALA A 123 -7.21 -3.63 -17.09
CA ALA A 123 -8.18 -3.36 -18.15
C ALA A 123 -9.46 -2.65 -17.66
N ALA A 124 -9.74 -2.69 -16.36
CA ALA A 124 -10.85 -2.00 -15.72
C ALA A 124 -10.46 -0.61 -15.18
N GLY A 125 -9.23 -0.15 -15.44
CA GLY A 125 -8.72 1.14 -14.96
C GLY A 125 -8.30 1.15 -13.48
N GLY A 126 -8.16 -0.03 -12.87
CA GLY A 126 -7.70 -0.20 -11.49
C GLY A 126 -6.18 -0.26 -11.37
N LEU A 127 -5.71 -0.34 -10.12
CA LEU A 127 -4.31 -0.50 -9.73
C LEU A 127 -4.12 -1.89 -9.09
N PRO A 128 -3.93 -2.96 -9.88
CA PRO A 128 -3.98 -4.34 -9.39
C PRO A 128 -2.90 -4.65 -8.36
N LEU A 129 -1.72 -4.03 -8.46
CA LEU A 129 -0.60 -4.28 -7.55
C LEU A 129 -0.76 -3.55 -6.22
N LEU A 130 -1.49 -2.43 -6.20
CA LEU A 130 -1.85 -1.68 -4.99
C LEU A 130 -3.05 -2.28 -4.25
N LYS A 131 -3.99 -2.87 -4.99
CA LYS A 131 -5.22 -3.46 -4.47
C LYS A 131 -5.02 -4.38 -3.24
N PRO A 132 -4.10 -5.36 -3.21
CA PRO A 132 -3.92 -6.20 -2.03
C PRO A 132 -3.46 -5.41 -0.80
N MET A 133 -2.64 -4.37 -0.97
CA MET A 133 -2.20 -3.54 0.15
C MET A 133 -3.36 -2.74 0.72
N SER A 134 -4.24 -2.21 -0.13
CA SER A 134 -5.49 -1.57 0.26
C SER A 134 -6.45 -2.53 0.98
N GLN A 135 -6.52 -3.80 0.56
CA GLN A 135 -7.31 -4.83 1.25
C GLN A 135 -6.77 -5.10 2.65
N VAL A 136 -5.46 -5.30 2.79
CA VAL A 136 -4.81 -5.50 4.09
C VAL A 136 -5.01 -4.30 5.00
N ALA A 137 -4.74 -3.08 4.51
CA ALA A 137 -4.88 -1.86 5.30
C ALA A 137 -6.32 -1.64 5.78
N GLY A 138 -7.31 -1.85 4.92
CA GLY A 138 -8.73 -1.76 5.30
C GLY A 138 -9.12 -2.75 6.40
N ARG A 139 -8.63 -4.00 6.33
CA ARG A 139 -8.89 -4.99 7.38
C ARG A 139 -8.20 -4.65 8.69
N MET A 140 -6.94 -4.24 8.61
CA MET A 140 -6.16 -3.83 9.77
C MET A 140 -6.70 -2.57 10.44
N ALA A 141 -7.33 -1.65 9.70
CA ALA A 141 -7.93 -0.45 10.27
C ALA A 141 -8.95 -0.76 11.38
N ILE A 142 -9.70 -1.85 11.23
CA ILE A 142 -10.63 -2.29 12.27
C ILE A 142 -9.91 -2.94 13.45
N GLN A 143 -8.85 -3.72 13.21
CA GLN A 143 -8.06 -4.33 14.28
C GLN A 143 -7.34 -3.26 15.12
N ALA A 144 -6.67 -2.32 14.45
CA ALA A 144 -6.01 -1.18 15.06
C ALA A 144 -7.01 -0.27 15.78
N GLY A 145 -8.14 0.04 15.13
CA GLY A 145 -9.22 0.83 15.73
C GLY A 145 -9.84 0.18 16.97
N ALA A 146 -10.03 -1.15 16.97
CA ALA A 146 -10.49 -1.89 18.13
C ALA A 146 -9.50 -1.83 19.30
N GLY A 147 -8.20 -2.01 19.03
CA GLY A 147 -7.16 -1.87 20.04
C GLY A 147 -7.11 -0.45 20.60
N ALA A 148 -7.12 0.57 19.74
CA ALA A 148 -7.14 1.98 20.13
C ALA A 148 -8.41 2.37 20.91
N LEU A 149 -9.53 1.67 20.70
CA LEU A 149 -10.77 1.87 21.45
C LEU A 149 -10.68 1.40 22.91
N GLU A 150 -9.74 0.52 23.25
CA GLU A 150 -9.58 0.04 24.62
C GLU A 150 -9.18 1.17 25.57
N LYS A 151 -9.67 1.12 26.81
CA LYS A 151 -9.44 2.19 27.78
C LYS A 151 -7.97 2.34 28.15
N ALA A 152 -7.22 1.23 28.13
CA ALA A 152 -5.78 1.21 28.36
C ALA A 152 -4.99 2.01 27.31
N ASN A 153 -5.55 2.15 26.10
CA ASN A 153 -4.94 2.87 24.98
C ASN A 153 -5.54 4.27 24.78
N GLY A 154 -6.23 4.81 25.80
CA GLY A 154 -6.85 6.15 25.77
C GLY A 154 -8.25 6.19 25.16
N GLY A 155 -8.70 5.11 24.53
CA GLY A 155 -10.01 5.00 23.90
C GLY A 155 -11.19 5.02 24.88
N ARG A 156 -12.38 4.98 24.31
CA ARG A 156 -13.65 5.04 25.04
C ARG A 156 -13.93 3.80 25.90
N GLY A 157 -13.27 2.67 25.63
CA GLY A 157 -13.50 1.39 26.28
C GLY A 157 -14.69 0.63 25.72
N VAL A 158 -14.90 0.70 24.40
CA VAL A 158 -16.05 0.04 23.72
C VAL A 158 -15.56 -1.18 22.95
N LEU A 159 -16.19 -2.33 23.21
CA LEU A 159 -16.00 -3.54 22.41
C LEU A 159 -16.82 -3.45 21.13
N LEU A 160 -16.20 -3.67 19.96
CA LEU A 160 -16.87 -3.48 18.67
C LEU A 160 -18.20 -4.24 18.54
N GLY A 161 -18.23 -5.52 18.92
CA GLY A 161 -19.43 -6.35 18.81
C GLY A 161 -20.43 -6.23 19.96
N GLY A 162 -20.08 -5.51 21.03
CA GLY A 162 -20.84 -5.58 22.29
C GLY A 162 -20.94 -7.02 22.82
N VAL A 163 -21.98 -7.29 23.60
CA VAL A 163 -22.38 -8.61 24.11
C VAL A 163 -23.90 -8.65 24.27
N PRO A 164 -24.56 -9.80 24.40
CA PRO A 164 -26.00 -9.84 24.65
C PRO A 164 -26.43 -8.94 25.82
N GLY A 165 -27.32 -7.98 25.54
CA GLY A 165 -27.76 -6.96 26.51
C GLY A 165 -26.95 -5.65 26.52
N VAL A 166 -25.88 -5.54 25.72
CA VAL A 166 -25.02 -4.35 25.59
C VAL A 166 -24.85 -4.00 24.11
N LEU A 167 -25.02 -2.72 23.78
CA LEU A 167 -24.93 -2.25 22.40
C LEU A 167 -23.51 -2.40 21.81
N PRO A 168 -23.38 -2.69 20.51
CA PRO A 168 -22.11 -2.68 19.80
C PRO A 168 -21.58 -1.25 19.58
N ALA A 169 -20.35 -1.15 19.09
CA ALA A 169 -19.77 0.12 18.68
C ALA A 169 -20.39 0.64 17.37
N ASN A 170 -20.52 1.97 17.27
CA ASN A 170 -20.84 2.65 16.02
C ASN A 170 -19.57 2.88 15.21
N VAL A 171 -19.46 2.24 14.05
CA VAL A 171 -18.32 2.37 13.13
C VAL A 171 -18.74 3.12 11.86
N VAL A 172 -18.04 4.20 11.55
CA VAL A 172 -18.24 4.98 10.33
C VAL A 172 -17.04 4.78 9.40
N VAL A 173 -17.28 4.37 8.16
CA VAL A 173 -16.26 4.23 7.12
C VAL A 173 -16.48 5.31 6.06
N ILE A 174 -15.48 6.16 5.84
CA ILE A 174 -15.53 7.24 4.86
C ILE A 174 -14.77 6.81 3.61
N GLY A 175 -15.49 6.54 2.52
CA GLY A 175 -15.00 5.96 1.28
C GLY A 175 -15.39 4.49 1.13
N GLY A 176 -16.03 4.15 0.01
CA GLY A 176 -16.55 2.83 -0.33
C GLY A 176 -15.69 2.03 -1.32
N GLY A 177 -14.44 2.48 -1.53
CA GLY A 177 -13.43 1.80 -2.35
C GLY A 177 -12.90 0.52 -1.70
N VAL A 178 -11.73 0.05 -2.15
CA VAL A 178 -11.15 -1.23 -1.69
C VAL A 178 -10.88 -1.24 -0.19
N VAL A 179 -10.27 -0.17 0.34
CA VAL A 179 -9.99 -0.02 1.77
C VAL A 179 -11.28 -0.05 2.57
N GLY A 180 -12.23 0.82 2.22
CA GLY A 180 -13.48 0.98 2.96
C GLY A 180 -14.37 -0.26 2.93
N PHE A 181 -14.45 -0.95 1.79
CA PHE A 181 -15.14 -2.23 1.68
C PHE A 181 -14.58 -3.27 2.67
N ASN A 182 -13.26 -3.38 2.76
CA ASN A 182 -12.60 -4.33 3.65
C ASN A 182 -12.73 -3.94 5.12
N ALA A 183 -12.66 -2.63 5.42
CA ALA A 183 -12.92 -2.12 6.77
C ALA A 183 -14.35 -2.43 7.20
N ALA A 184 -15.35 -2.10 6.37
CA ALA A 184 -16.74 -2.41 6.64
C ALA A 184 -16.97 -3.92 6.81
N GLN A 185 -16.35 -4.75 5.96
CA GLN A 185 -16.46 -6.21 6.06
C GLN A 185 -15.92 -6.75 7.39
N MET A 186 -14.80 -6.23 7.89
CA MET A 186 -14.27 -6.62 9.20
C MET A 186 -15.14 -6.10 10.35
N ALA A 187 -15.59 -4.85 10.29
CA ALA A 187 -16.44 -4.27 11.33
C ALA A 187 -17.78 -5.02 11.46
N VAL A 188 -18.44 -5.30 10.33
CA VAL A 188 -19.66 -6.13 10.29
C VAL A 188 -19.39 -7.53 10.82
N GLY A 189 -18.26 -8.14 10.44
CA GLY A 189 -17.87 -9.48 10.90
C GLY A 189 -17.66 -9.57 12.42
N LEU A 190 -17.26 -8.46 13.06
CA LEU A 190 -17.13 -8.36 14.51
C LEU A 190 -18.44 -7.97 15.22
N GLY A 191 -19.52 -7.70 14.47
CA GLY A 191 -20.84 -7.35 15.01
C GLY A 191 -21.05 -5.85 15.30
N ALA A 192 -20.21 -4.97 14.76
CA ALA A 192 -20.39 -3.52 14.92
C ALA A 192 -21.61 -2.99 14.14
N ASP A 193 -22.14 -1.82 14.56
CA ASP A 193 -23.11 -1.06 13.75
C ASP A 193 -22.37 -0.18 12.75
N VAL A 194 -22.46 -0.50 11.46
CA VAL A 194 -21.60 0.08 10.42
C VAL A 194 -22.38 1.02 9.50
N ILE A 195 -21.85 2.22 9.31
CA ILE A 195 -22.25 3.18 8.28
C ILE A 195 -21.09 3.39 7.30
N ILE A 196 -21.35 3.24 6.00
CA ILE A 196 -20.39 3.49 4.93
C ILE A 196 -20.83 4.73 4.16
N LEU A 197 -19.96 5.74 4.09
CA LEU A 197 -20.18 7.00 3.39
C LEU A 197 -19.42 7.02 2.07
N ASP A 198 -20.11 7.34 0.97
CA ASP A 198 -19.47 7.60 -0.33
C ASP A 198 -20.28 8.64 -1.13
N ARG A 199 -19.67 9.29 -2.12
CA ARG A 199 -20.35 10.21 -3.05
C ARG A 199 -20.82 9.53 -4.31
N ASP A 200 -20.24 8.40 -4.69
CA ASP A 200 -20.61 7.67 -5.89
C ASP A 200 -21.80 6.75 -5.62
N ALA A 201 -22.93 7.02 -6.29
CA ALA A 201 -24.15 6.24 -6.16
C ALA A 201 -23.95 4.77 -6.58
N ALA A 202 -23.12 4.49 -7.58
CA ALA A 202 -22.85 3.12 -8.02
C ALA A 202 -22.01 2.35 -6.98
N VAL A 203 -21.10 3.04 -6.27
CA VAL A 203 -20.37 2.46 -5.14
C VAL A 203 -21.32 2.13 -4.00
N LEU A 204 -22.21 3.07 -3.64
CA LEU A 204 -23.21 2.84 -2.59
C LEU A 204 -24.16 1.70 -2.94
N GLU A 205 -24.64 1.61 -4.19
CA GLU A 205 -25.49 0.51 -4.65
C GLU A 205 -24.78 -0.84 -4.55
N ARG A 206 -23.53 -0.94 -5.03
CA ARG A 206 -22.71 -2.16 -4.90
C ARG A 206 -22.55 -2.58 -3.45
N LEU A 207 -22.29 -1.63 -2.55
CA LEU A 207 -22.13 -1.88 -1.12
C LEU A 207 -23.45 -2.34 -0.48
N ALA A 208 -24.56 -1.67 -0.80
CA ALA A 208 -25.88 -2.04 -0.31
C ALA A 208 -26.26 -3.45 -0.76
N ASN A 209 -25.98 -3.83 -2.00
CA ASN A 209 -26.21 -5.18 -2.51
C ASN A 209 -25.32 -6.23 -1.82
N HIS A 210 -24.08 -5.88 -1.44
CA HIS A 210 -23.17 -6.81 -0.77
C HIS A 210 -23.49 -7.03 0.72
N PHE A 211 -23.76 -5.92 1.43
CA PHE A 211 -23.99 -5.95 2.87
C PHE A 211 -25.45 -6.18 3.24
N GLU A 212 -26.37 -5.93 2.30
CA GLU A 212 -27.82 -5.98 2.51
C GLU A 212 -28.21 -5.13 3.72
N GLY A 213 -28.84 -5.71 4.74
CA GLY A 213 -29.19 -5.03 5.97
C GLY A 213 -28.07 -4.92 7.01
N ARG A 214 -26.89 -5.49 6.77
CA ARG A 214 -25.82 -5.59 7.78
C ARG A 214 -24.94 -4.34 7.88
N ALA A 215 -24.93 -3.49 6.87
CA ALA A 215 -24.28 -2.18 6.92
C ALA A 215 -25.15 -1.15 6.19
N LYS A 216 -25.19 0.07 6.72
CA LYS A 216 -25.93 1.18 6.14
C LYS A 216 -25.03 1.91 5.15
N THR A 217 -25.50 2.16 3.94
CA THR A 217 -24.82 3.02 2.96
C THR A 217 -25.45 4.39 2.96
N TRP A 218 -24.66 5.46 3.02
CA TRP A 218 -25.17 6.81 3.13
C TRP A 218 -24.39 7.78 2.22
N PHE A 219 -25.10 8.70 1.55
CA PHE A 219 -24.45 9.66 0.66
C PHE A 219 -23.61 10.67 1.46
N ALA A 220 -22.36 10.86 1.05
CA ALA A 220 -21.36 11.70 1.73
C ALA A 220 -21.54 13.21 1.45
N SER A 221 -22.69 13.77 1.84
CA SER A 221 -22.88 15.22 1.97
C SER A 221 -22.20 15.75 3.24
N ARG A 222 -21.93 17.07 3.32
CA ARG A 222 -21.35 17.68 4.52
C ARG A 222 -22.19 17.42 5.78
N ALA A 223 -23.52 17.51 5.65
CA ALA A 223 -24.44 17.28 6.76
C ALA A 223 -24.44 15.82 7.23
N ASN A 224 -24.48 14.87 6.30
CA ASN A 224 -24.50 13.44 6.62
C ASN A 224 -23.17 12.99 7.25
N LEU A 225 -22.04 13.48 6.71
CA LEU A 225 -20.72 13.21 7.25
C LEU A 225 -20.61 13.71 8.70
N ALA A 226 -21.00 14.97 8.96
CA ALA A 226 -20.98 15.56 10.30
C ALA A 226 -21.84 14.74 11.28
N ALA A 227 -23.05 14.38 10.88
CA ALA A 227 -23.99 13.61 11.70
C ALA A 227 -23.47 12.21 12.03
N ALA A 228 -22.86 11.52 11.05
CA ALA A 228 -22.28 10.20 11.25
C ALA A 228 -21.08 10.26 12.21
N VAL A 229 -20.14 11.18 11.98
CA VAL A 229 -18.92 11.33 12.78
C VAL A 229 -19.23 11.65 14.25
N ALA A 230 -20.21 12.53 14.51
CA ALA A 230 -20.60 12.89 15.87
C ALA A 230 -21.10 11.70 16.72
N GLN A 231 -21.65 10.66 16.08
CA GLN A 231 -22.19 9.47 16.76
C GLN A 231 -21.25 8.27 16.77
N ALA A 232 -20.11 8.37 16.10
CA ALA A 232 -19.17 7.27 15.93
C ALA A 232 -18.37 7.01 17.22
N ASP A 233 -18.11 5.74 17.49
CA ASP A 233 -17.07 5.32 18.42
C ASP A 233 -15.74 5.13 17.67
N LEU A 234 -15.81 4.70 16.41
CA LEU A 234 -14.67 4.53 15.50
C LEU A 234 -14.99 5.10 14.11
N VAL A 235 -14.10 5.92 13.56
CA VAL A 235 -14.16 6.39 12.17
C VAL A 235 -12.94 5.89 11.40
N VAL A 236 -13.16 5.30 10.23
CA VAL A 236 -12.10 4.89 9.31
C VAL A 236 -12.10 5.81 8.10
N GLY A 237 -10.98 6.51 7.92
CA GLY A 237 -10.69 7.33 6.76
C GLY A 237 -10.13 6.49 5.63
N ALA A 238 -10.94 6.19 4.62
CA ALA A 238 -10.63 5.26 3.53
C ALA A 238 -10.74 5.92 2.14
N VAL A 239 -10.55 7.23 2.07
CA VAL A 239 -10.64 8.00 0.82
C VAL A 239 -9.28 8.06 0.14
N LEU A 240 -9.26 7.64 -1.13
CA LEU A 240 -8.09 7.68 -1.99
C LEU A 240 -8.43 8.48 -3.24
N VAL A 241 -7.63 9.48 -3.56
CA VAL A 241 -7.67 10.16 -4.86
C VAL A 241 -6.39 9.80 -5.59
N PRO A 242 -6.43 8.95 -6.63
CA PRO A 242 -5.23 8.53 -7.35
C PRO A 242 -4.39 9.73 -7.81
N GLY A 243 -3.12 9.77 -7.41
CA GLY A 243 -2.17 10.82 -7.80
C GLY A 243 -2.41 12.21 -7.21
N ALA A 244 -3.22 12.34 -6.15
CA ALA A 244 -3.46 13.61 -5.46
C ALA A 244 -3.48 13.44 -3.94
N ALA A 245 -3.31 14.54 -3.21
CA ALA A 245 -3.46 14.54 -1.75
C ALA A 245 -4.89 14.19 -1.33
N ALA A 246 -5.03 13.48 -0.21
CA ALA A 246 -6.33 13.14 0.33
C ALA A 246 -7.09 14.42 0.77
N PRO A 247 -8.39 14.57 0.41
CA PRO A 247 -9.17 15.72 0.86
C PRO A 247 -9.38 15.66 2.38
N LYS A 248 -9.30 16.82 3.05
CA LYS A 248 -9.60 16.96 4.48
C LYS A 248 -11.11 16.96 4.70
N LEU A 249 -11.67 15.80 5.04
CA LEU A 249 -13.11 15.58 5.15
C LEU A 249 -13.62 15.77 6.58
N VAL A 250 -12.88 15.29 7.58
CA VAL A 250 -13.18 15.54 8.99
C VAL A 250 -12.34 16.73 9.45
N THR A 251 -13.00 17.84 9.79
CA THR A 251 -12.34 19.07 10.22
C THR A 251 -12.07 19.06 11.72
N ALA A 252 -11.11 19.87 12.19
CA ALA A 252 -10.81 20.02 13.61
C ALA A 252 -12.07 20.42 14.42
N ALA A 253 -12.92 21.28 13.85
CA ALA A 253 -14.18 21.68 14.48
C ALA A 253 -15.17 20.52 14.70
N MET A 254 -15.11 19.45 13.90
CA MET A 254 -15.97 18.28 14.07
C MET A 254 -15.61 17.47 15.32
N LEU A 255 -14.33 17.45 15.74
CA LEU A 255 -13.87 16.66 16.90
C LEU A 255 -14.62 17.06 18.17
N GLY A 256 -14.92 18.35 18.35
CA GLY A 256 -15.70 18.85 19.48
C GLY A 256 -17.15 18.32 19.56
N THR A 257 -17.66 17.71 18.49
CA THR A 257 -18.99 17.07 18.47
C THR A 257 -18.93 15.55 18.66
N MET A 258 -17.73 14.96 18.64
CA MET A 258 -17.51 13.53 18.79
C MET A 258 -17.60 13.09 20.26
N ARG A 259 -17.80 11.79 20.46
CA ARG A 259 -17.73 11.18 21.78
C ARG A 259 -16.28 11.19 22.27
N LYS A 260 -16.05 11.63 23.51
CA LYS A 260 -14.72 11.51 24.15
C LYS A 260 -14.22 10.06 24.12
N GLY A 261 -12.97 9.89 23.74
CA GLY A 261 -12.31 8.60 23.55
C GLY A 261 -12.68 7.88 22.24
N ALA A 262 -13.45 8.51 21.34
CA ALA A 262 -13.64 7.97 20.01
C ALA A 262 -12.31 7.90 19.25
N VAL A 263 -12.24 7.01 18.28
CA VAL A 263 -11.01 6.73 17.52
C VAL A 263 -11.19 7.14 16.06
N LEU A 264 -10.17 7.81 15.52
CA LEU A 264 -10.01 8.11 14.11
C LEU A 264 -8.85 7.27 13.55
N VAL A 265 -9.11 6.36 12.63
CA VAL A 265 -8.09 5.59 11.91
C VAL A 265 -7.95 6.15 10.50
N ASP A 266 -6.84 6.85 10.22
CA ASP A 266 -6.62 7.47 8.92
C ASP A 266 -5.77 6.58 8.02
N VAL A 267 -6.42 5.74 7.20
CA VAL A 267 -5.72 4.87 6.25
C VAL A 267 -5.15 5.67 5.07
N ALA A 268 -5.69 6.87 4.81
CA ALA A 268 -5.20 7.77 3.78
C ALA A 268 -3.94 8.55 4.19
N ILE A 269 -3.34 8.24 5.35
CA ILE A 269 -2.20 8.98 5.89
C ILE A 269 -0.98 8.97 4.97
N ASP A 270 -0.79 7.92 4.19
CA ASP A 270 0.28 7.82 3.18
C ASP A 270 0.19 8.92 2.09
N GLN A 271 -0.97 9.60 1.97
CA GLN A 271 -1.21 10.73 1.07
C GLN A 271 -1.58 12.02 1.81
N GLY A 272 -1.10 12.15 3.06
CA GLY A 272 -1.33 13.31 3.91
C GLY A 272 -2.56 13.21 4.81
N GLY A 273 -3.37 12.16 4.70
CA GLY A 273 -4.52 11.89 5.58
C GLY A 273 -5.79 12.65 5.21
N CYS A 274 -6.94 12.03 5.44
CA CYS A 274 -8.25 12.63 5.17
C CYS A 274 -8.88 13.35 6.37
N PHE A 275 -8.21 13.37 7.53
CA PHE A 275 -8.58 14.21 8.66
C PHE A 275 -7.64 15.43 8.76
N GLU A 276 -8.18 16.58 9.15
CA GLU A 276 -7.41 17.83 9.26
C GLU A 276 -6.33 17.75 10.36
N THR A 277 -6.62 17.02 11.43
CA THR A 277 -5.75 16.81 12.59
C THR A 277 -4.79 15.63 12.46
N SER A 278 -4.80 14.93 11.32
CA SER A 278 -3.92 13.79 11.02
C SER A 278 -2.48 14.20 10.77
N HIS A 279 -1.53 13.50 11.40
CA HIS A 279 -0.13 13.46 10.99
C HIS A 279 0.41 12.03 11.10
N ALA A 280 1.42 11.71 10.27
CA ALA A 280 1.93 10.35 10.19
C ALA A 280 2.59 9.91 11.50
N THR A 281 2.27 8.69 11.92
CA THR A 281 2.82 8.01 13.10
C THR A 281 3.50 6.72 12.68
N THR A 282 4.04 5.96 13.63
CA THR A 282 4.81 4.73 13.37
C THR A 282 4.24 3.56 14.16
N HIS A 283 4.60 2.32 13.84
CA HIS A 283 4.20 1.16 14.64
C HIS A 283 4.69 1.22 16.10
N ALA A 284 5.77 1.97 16.38
CA ALA A 284 6.32 2.11 17.73
C ALA A 284 5.54 3.12 18.59
N ASP A 285 5.01 4.17 17.97
CA ASP A 285 4.17 5.18 18.61
C ASP A 285 2.96 5.44 17.70
N PRO A 286 1.93 4.56 17.76
CA PRO A 286 0.91 4.47 16.72
C PRO A 286 -0.26 5.44 16.89
N THR A 287 -0.38 6.06 18.07
CA THR A 287 -1.54 6.89 18.41
C THR A 287 -1.20 8.14 19.18
N TYR A 288 -1.98 9.20 18.97
CA TYR A 288 -1.93 10.42 19.76
C TYR A 288 -3.36 10.94 20.03
N LEU A 289 -3.48 11.91 20.93
CA LEU A 289 -4.75 12.53 21.31
C LEU A 289 -4.86 13.95 20.77
N VAL A 290 -6.03 14.30 20.24
CA VAL A 290 -6.44 15.68 19.93
C VAL A 290 -7.87 15.85 20.43
N ASP A 291 -8.12 16.81 21.32
CA ASP A 291 -9.45 17.09 21.88
C ASP A 291 -10.17 15.84 22.45
N ASP A 292 -9.46 15.01 23.21
CA ASP A 292 -9.93 13.71 23.75
C ASP A 292 -10.28 12.65 22.68
N ILE A 293 -9.87 12.85 21.42
CA ILE A 293 -10.08 11.92 20.30
C ILE A 293 -8.75 11.23 19.95
N VAL A 294 -8.76 9.90 19.95
CA VAL A 294 -7.59 9.09 19.64
C VAL A 294 -7.40 9.04 18.14
N HIS A 295 -6.21 9.40 17.67
CA HIS A 295 -5.83 9.32 16.27
C HIS A 295 -4.88 8.14 16.08
N TYR A 296 -5.20 7.24 15.16
CA TYR A 296 -4.30 6.21 14.67
C TYR A 296 -3.96 6.56 13.22
N CYS A 297 -2.69 6.88 12.96
CA CYS A 297 -2.24 7.41 11.68
C CYS A 297 -0.95 6.71 11.22
N VAL A 298 -0.82 5.41 11.48
CA VAL A 298 0.42 4.68 11.18
C VAL A 298 0.56 4.54 9.67
N ALA A 299 1.61 5.14 9.13
CA ALA A 299 1.98 4.92 7.74
C ALA A 299 2.41 3.46 7.54
N ASN A 300 2.15 2.90 6.36
CA ASN A 300 2.54 1.53 6.03
C ASN A 300 1.93 0.45 6.96
N MET A 301 0.62 0.53 7.24
CA MET A 301 -0.09 -0.48 8.06
C MET A 301 0.21 -1.94 7.64
N PRO A 302 0.22 -2.31 6.34
CA PRO A 302 0.45 -3.70 5.93
C PRO A 302 1.80 -4.29 6.34
N GLY A 303 2.78 -3.47 6.71
CA GLY A 303 4.09 -3.92 7.18
C GLY A 303 4.02 -4.76 8.47
N ALA A 304 3.05 -4.50 9.37
CA ALA A 304 2.96 -5.25 10.64
C ALA A 304 2.46 -6.69 10.48
N VAL A 305 1.81 -7.00 9.34
CA VAL A 305 1.32 -8.35 9.02
C VAL A 305 2.07 -8.90 7.80
N ALA A 306 3.39 -8.74 7.81
CA ALA A 306 4.27 -9.01 6.67
C ALA A 306 4.08 -10.39 6.04
N ARG A 307 3.83 -11.43 6.84
CA ARG A 307 3.50 -12.76 6.30
C ARG A 307 2.25 -12.74 5.41
N THR A 308 1.19 -12.06 5.80
CA THR A 308 -0.01 -11.95 4.96
C THR A 308 0.23 -11.05 3.76
N SER A 309 0.83 -9.88 3.98
CA SER A 309 0.95 -8.84 2.97
C SER A 309 2.03 -9.14 1.93
N ALA A 310 3.15 -9.78 2.29
CA ALA A 310 4.16 -10.20 1.31
C ALA A 310 3.57 -11.20 0.31
N TYR A 311 2.85 -12.21 0.78
CA TYR A 311 2.20 -13.20 -0.09
C TYR A 311 1.09 -12.59 -0.93
N ALA A 312 0.26 -11.72 -0.35
CA ALA A 312 -0.78 -11.02 -1.10
C ALA A 312 -0.20 -10.13 -2.22
N LEU A 313 0.94 -9.47 -1.96
CA LEU A 313 1.65 -8.67 -2.96
C LEU A 313 2.30 -9.56 -4.03
N ASN A 314 3.03 -10.60 -3.63
CA ASN A 314 3.73 -11.50 -4.55
C ASN A 314 2.77 -12.20 -5.51
N ASN A 315 1.59 -12.63 -5.04
CA ASN A 315 0.58 -13.25 -5.91
C ASN A 315 0.14 -12.37 -7.08
N VAL A 316 0.18 -11.05 -6.94
CA VAL A 316 -0.21 -10.11 -8.00
C VAL A 316 0.98 -9.55 -8.78
N THR A 317 2.18 -9.45 -8.16
CA THR A 317 3.40 -8.96 -8.85
C THR A 317 4.09 -10.05 -9.66
N LEU A 318 3.99 -11.31 -9.23
CA LEU A 318 4.68 -12.45 -9.85
C LEU A 318 4.42 -12.59 -11.36
N PRO A 319 3.19 -12.49 -11.89
CA PRO A 319 2.95 -12.58 -13.34
C PRO A 319 3.72 -11.51 -14.14
N PHE A 320 3.89 -10.31 -13.57
CA PHE A 320 4.64 -9.23 -14.21
C PHE A 320 6.15 -9.42 -14.05
N ALA A 321 6.62 -9.85 -12.88
CA ALA A 321 8.03 -10.18 -12.65
C ALA A 321 8.50 -11.29 -13.61
N ILE A 322 7.68 -12.32 -13.81
CA ILE A 322 7.91 -13.38 -14.80
C ILE A 322 7.99 -12.79 -16.20
N ALA A 323 7.02 -11.98 -16.62
CA ALA A 323 7.04 -11.39 -17.95
C ALA A 323 8.30 -10.55 -18.20
N LEU A 324 8.74 -9.77 -17.21
CA LEU A 324 9.98 -9.01 -17.25
C LEU A 324 11.21 -9.93 -17.35
N ALA A 325 11.23 -11.04 -16.62
CA ALA A 325 12.35 -11.97 -16.61
C ALA A 325 12.45 -12.83 -17.88
N ASP A 326 11.32 -13.26 -18.43
CA ASP A 326 11.21 -14.07 -19.65
C ASP A 326 11.53 -13.25 -20.91
N LEU A 327 11.04 -12.00 -20.97
CA LEU A 327 11.04 -11.19 -22.20
C LEU A 327 12.02 -10.01 -22.17
N GLY A 328 12.52 -9.62 -20.98
CA GLY A 328 13.12 -8.31 -20.77
C GLY A 328 12.07 -7.19 -20.74
N TRP A 329 12.44 -6.02 -20.22
CA TRP A 329 11.48 -4.95 -19.97
C TRP A 329 10.80 -4.44 -21.24
N GLN A 330 11.54 -4.27 -22.34
CA GLN A 330 11.01 -3.68 -23.58
C GLN A 330 9.90 -4.52 -24.20
N GLU A 331 10.14 -5.81 -24.35
CA GLU A 331 9.16 -6.71 -24.96
C GLU A 331 7.99 -6.97 -24.00
N ALA A 332 8.24 -7.06 -22.70
CA ALA A 332 7.19 -7.17 -21.69
C ALA A 332 6.21 -5.99 -21.73
N VAL A 333 6.71 -4.74 -21.79
CA VAL A 333 5.83 -3.55 -21.86
C VAL A 333 5.19 -3.36 -23.23
N ARG A 334 5.84 -3.78 -24.34
CA ARG A 334 5.22 -3.79 -25.68
C ARG A 334 4.00 -4.71 -25.73
N ARG A 335 4.08 -5.88 -25.08
CA ARG A 335 2.96 -6.84 -25.02
C ARG A 335 1.90 -6.45 -24.01
N ASN A 336 2.23 -5.63 -23.03
CA ASN A 336 1.34 -5.26 -21.94
C ASN A 336 1.35 -3.76 -21.67
N ARG A 337 0.41 -3.05 -22.29
CA ARG A 337 0.19 -1.60 -22.06
C ARG A 337 -0.03 -1.24 -20.58
N HIS A 338 -0.52 -2.19 -19.78
CA HIS A 338 -0.75 -1.95 -18.35
C HIS A 338 0.55 -1.98 -17.55
N LEU A 339 1.51 -2.81 -17.96
CA LEU A 339 2.87 -2.78 -17.45
C LEU A 339 3.64 -1.57 -17.97
N LEU A 340 3.37 -1.11 -19.20
CA LEU A 340 3.93 0.13 -19.74
C LEU A 340 3.55 1.35 -18.88
N ALA A 341 2.32 1.42 -18.39
CA ALA A 341 1.91 2.45 -17.42
C ALA A 341 2.69 2.40 -16.09
N GLY A 342 3.30 1.25 -15.79
CA GLY A 342 4.23 1.04 -14.69
C GLY A 342 5.61 1.68 -14.91
N LEU A 343 6.02 1.94 -16.16
CA LEU A 343 7.33 2.52 -16.46
C LEU A 343 7.39 3.97 -16.01
N ASN A 344 8.20 4.25 -14.99
CA ASN A 344 8.29 5.58 -14.38
C ASN A 344 9.60 6.31 -14.72
N ILE A 345 10.71 5.58 -14.77
CA ILE A 345 12.02 6.13 -15.13
C ILE A 345 12.69 5.17 -16.10
N TRP A 346 13.30 5.72 -17.14
CA TRP A 346 14.15 4.97 -18.06
C TRP A 346 15.32 5.84 -18.52
N ASN A 347 16.54 5.36 -18.31
CA ASN A 347 17.77 5.96 -18.85
C ASN A 347 17.85 7.49 -18.67
N GLY A 348 17.61 7.96 -17.43
CA GLY A 348 17.66 9.39 -17.10
C GLY A 348 16.44 10.22 -17.49
N HIS A 349 15.37 9.60 -17.99
CA HIS A 349 14.12 10.28 -18.35
C HIS A 349 12.97 9.84 -17.46
N VAL A 350 12.07 10.78 -17.15
CA VAL A 350 10.80 10.49 -16.45
C VAL A 350 9.75 10.13 -17.50
N THR A 351 9.13 8.97 -17.33
CA THR A 351 8.07 8.47 -18.23
C THR A 351 6.70 8.43 -17.56
N ASN A 352 6.57 8.89 -16.31
CA ASN A 352 5.29 9.11 -15.66
C ASN A 352 4.91 10.59 -15.67
N GLU A 353 3.80 10.93 -16.32
CA GLU A 353 3.36 12.32 -16.51
C GLU A 353 3.07 13.04 -15.19
N ALA A 354 2.43 12.37 -14.23
CA ALA A 354 2.10 12.97 -12.94
C ALA A 354 3.36 13.31 -12.15
N VAL A 355 4.34 12.40 -12.11
CA VAL A 355 5.64 12.65 -11.47
C VAL A 355 6.38 13.80 -12.14
N ALA A 356 6.43 13.82 -13.48
CA ALA A 356 7.11 14.89 -14.22
C ALA A 356 6.48 16.27 -13.94
N ARG A 357 5.15 16.34 -13.96
CA ARG A 357 4.40 17.57 -13.66
C ARG A 357 4.62 18.04 -12.22
N ASP A 358 4.48 17.15 -11.25
CA ASP A 358 4.51 17.51 -9.83
C ASP A 358 5.92 17.92 -9.37
N LEU A 359 6.97 17.38 -10.02
CA LEU A 359 8.37 17.71 -9.74
C LEU A 359 8.99 18.75 -10.70
N GLY A 360 8.23 19.22 -11.70
CA GLY A 360 8.73 20.18 -12.69
C GLY A 360 9.84 19.64 -13.60
N LEU A 361 9.78 18.35 -13.94
CA LEU A 361 10.76 17.64 -14.78
C LEU A 361 10.25 17.47 -16.21
N GLU A 362 11.16 17.20 -17.15
CA GLU A 362 10.79 16.89 -18.53
C GLU A 362 10.12 15.51 -18.63
N PHE A 363 8.96 15.47 -19.29
CA PHE A 363 8.20 14.25 -19.52
C PHE A 363 8.54 13.64 -20.88
N MET A 364 8.92 12.36 -20.87
CA MET A 364 9.07 11.54 -22.07
C MET A 364 7.90 10.56 -22.18
N LEU A 365 7.31 10.45 -23.37
CA LEU A 365 6.30 9.41 -23.62
C LEU A 365 6.93 8.01 -23.42
N PRO A 366 6.31 7.10 -22.63
CA PRO A 366 6.80 5.75 -22.41
C PRO A 366 7.09 4.99 -23.72
N GLU A 367 6.30 5.22 -24.77
CA GLU A 367 6.48 4.59 -26.07
C GLU A 367 7.77 5.04 -26.78
N SER A 368 8.24 6.26 -26.53
CA SER A 368 9.50 6.76 -27.08
C SER A 368 10.71 6.00 -26.51
N ALA A 369 10.64 5.55 -25.26
CA ALA A 369 11.68 4.70 -24.66
C ALA A 369 11.86 3.36 -25.41
N LEU A 370 10.82 2.86 -26.09
CA LEU A 370 10.84 1.61 -26.85
C LEU A 370 11.48 1.74 -28.23
N GLN A 371 11.67 2.97 -28.72
CA GLN A 371 12.25 3.25 -30.04
C GLN A 371 13.77 3.50 -29.96
N GLN A 372 14.28 3.84 -28.77
CA GLN A 372 15.66 4.29 -28.55
C GLN A 372 16.56 3.25 -27.88
N GLY A 373 16.01 2.11 -27.46
CA GLY A 373 16.74 1.07 -26.72
C GLY A 373 16.82 -0.26 -27.43
#